data_AF-A0A533UDW2-F1
#
_entry.id   AF-A0A533UDW2-F1
#
_cell.length_a   1.000
_cell.length_b   1.000
_cell.length_c   1.000
_cell.angle_alpha   90.00
_cell.angle_beta   90.00
_cell.angle_gamma   90.00
#
_symmetry.space_group_name_H-M   'P 1'
#
loop_
_entity.id
_entity.type
_entity.pdbx_description
1 polymer ?
#
loop_
_entity_poly.entity_id
_entity_poly.type
_entity_poly.pdbx_seq_one_letter_code
_entity_poly.pdbx_strand_id
1 'polypeptide(L)'
;MELGYDYPLYRPPSESNSLIFQVTLGCSFNKCSFCNMYRTKKYSERPWEEVKNEIDVISKLYPLTEKIFLADGDALNLATEKIIQILKYIREKFPNLERISCYAMPKNLLQKSSDELTLLNKEGLNMLYVGIETGHDVLLKKITKGATSQSIIEGCCRAKKSGFTLSCMIILGIGGKKYSVEHIKETARVVSEVSPKFLAALTLILEDGVYEEFMQKFGEPFEHLDDSSILDELEILVNGITPSSSIIFRANHASNVYSIGGNLPEDKDRMISLIRSLKQHPELLKPKVLRRF
;
A
#
# COMPACT_ATOMS: atom_id res chain seq x y z
N MET A 1 -7.60 -7.64 -29.42
CA MET A 1 -8.53 -6.85 -28.60
C MET A 1 -7.75 -6.45 -27.37
N GLU A 2 -7.51 -5.16 -27.21
CA GLU A 2 -6.76 -4.61 -26.07
C GLU A 2 -7.68 -4.59 -24.84
N LEU A 3 -7.15 -4.87 -23.64
CA LEU A 3 -7.91 -4.68 -22.42
C LEU A 3 -8.27 -3.20 -22.30
N GLY A 4 -9.55 -2.88 -22.37
CA GLY A 4 -10.06 -1.52 -22.20
C GLY A 4 -10.02 -1.14 -20.73
N TYR A 5 -8.85 -0.72 -20.23
CA TYR A 5 -8.74 -0.23 -18.88
C TYR A 5 -9.40 1.15 -18.74
N ASP A 6 -10.15 1.30 -17.65
CA ASP A 6 -10.62 2.61 -17.21
C ASP A 6 -9.46 3.30 -16.48
N TYR A 7 -9.00 4.43 -17.02
CA TYR A 7 -7.85 5.17 -16.48
C TYR A 7 -8.31 6.36 -15.61
N PRO A 8 -7.53 6.75 -14.58
CA PRO A 8 -6.20 6.25 -14.24
C PRO A 8 -6.23 4.90 -13.51
N LEU A 9 -5.20 4.07 -13.69
CA LEU A 9 -5.09 2.74 -13.09
C LEU A 9 -3.74 2.63 -12.39
N TYR A 10 -3.75 2.24 -11.12
CA TYR A 10 -2.53 2.10 -10.33
C TYR A 10 -2.38 0.67 -9.81
N ARG A 11 -1.13 0.23 -9.75
CA ARG A 11 -0.72 -1.00 -9.10
C ARG A 11 0.63 -0.80 -8.41
N PRO A 12 0.95 -1.59 -7.38
CA PRO A 12 2.27 -1.57 -6.77
C PRO A 12 3.36 -1.96 -7.79
N PRO A 13 4.59 -1.42 -7.71
CA PRO A 13 5.68 -1.80 -8.62
C PRO A 13 5.98 -3.31 -8.65
N SER A 14 5.75 -4.01 -7.54
CA SER A 14 5.87 -5.47 -7.41
C SER A 14 4.82 -6.26 -8.20
N GLU A 15 3.77 -5.60 -8.71
CA GLU A 15 2.74 -6.18 -9.57
C GLU A 15 2.94 -5.80 -11.04
N SER A 16 4.09 -5.23 -11.43
CA SER A 16 4.39 -4.79 -12.81
C SER A 16 4.22 -5.88 -13.88
N ASN A 17 4.43 -7.15 -13.50
CA ASN A 17 4.25 -8.30 -14.39
C ASN A 17 2.92 -9.05 -14.16
N SER A 18 2.06 -8.55 -13.27
CA SER A 18 0.77 -9.18 -13.00
C SER A 18 -0.26 -8.73 -14.01
N LEU A 19 -1.10 -9.68 -14.43
CA LEU A 19 -2.25 -9.37 -15.25
C LEU A 19 -3.30 -8.65 -14.40
N ILE A 20 -3.89 -7.58 -14.92
CA ILE A 20 -4.82 -6.75 -14.16
C ILE A 20 -6.24 -6.99 -14.63
N PHE A 21 -7.13 -7.29 -13.68
CA PHE A 21 -8.57 -7.22 -13.89
C PHE A 21 -9.15 -6.13 -12.99
N GLN A 22 -9.76 -5.09 -13.58
CA GLN A 22 -10.56 -4.15 -12.81
C GLN A 22 -11.88 -4.84 -12.44
N VAL A 23 -12.07 -5.16 -11.17
CA VAL A 23 -13.32 -5.73 -10.61
C VAL A 23 -14.14 -4.65 -9.89
N THR A 24 -13.48 -3.57 -9.51
CA THR A 24 -14.05 -2.29 -9.08
C THR A 24 -13.38 -1.17 -9.88
N LEU A 25 -13.96 0.03 -9.84
CA LEU A 25 -13.33 1.26 -10.33
C LEU A 25 -13.13 2.23 -9.16
N GLY A 26 -12.02 2.97 -9.16
CA GLY A 26 -11.72 3.98 -8.14
C GLY A 26 -11.49 3.41 -6.72
N CYS A 27 -11.63 4.28 -5.71
CA CYS A 27 -11.49 3.94 -4.29
C CYS A 27 -12.80 4.24 -3.56
N SER A 28 -13.31 3.32 -2.73
CA SER A 28 -14.60 3.51 -2.04
C SER A 28 -14.54 4.62 -0.97
N PHE A 29 -13.34 4.93 -0.46
CA PHE A 29 -13.14 5.96 0.55
C PHE A 29 -12.79 7.33 -0.05
N ASN A 30 -11.83 7.39 -0.98
CA ASN A 30 -11.42 8.55 -1.80
C ASN A 30 -11.39 9.94 -1.12
N LYS A 31 -11.05 9.99 0.18
CA LYS A 31 -11.05 11.23 0.99
C LYS A 31 -9.71 11.56 1.64
N CYS A 32 -8.70 10.72 1.47
CA CYS A 32 -7.34 10.93 2.00
C CYS A 32 -6.74 12.19 1.39
N SER A 33 -6.41 13.19 2.21
CA SER A 33 -6.05 14.53 1.74
C SER A 33 -4.78 14.60 0.90
N PHE A 34 -3.89 13.61 1.01
CA PHE A 34 -2.63 13.53 0.26
C PHE A 34 -2.74 12.67 -1.02
N CYS A 35 -3.81 11.88 -1.17
CA CYS A 35 -3.89 10.86 -2.23
C CYS A 35 -4.64 11.40 -3.44
N ASN A 36 -3.95 11.46 -4.57
CA ASN A 36 -4.50 11.98 -5.84
C ASN A 36 -4.95 10.87 -6.81
N MET A 37 -4.62 9.61 -6.54
CA MET A 37 -4.74 8.47 -7.48
C MET A 37 -6.10 8.37 -8.17
N TYR A 38 -7.20 8.34 -7.40
CA TYR A 38 -8.53 8.06 -7.95
C TYR A 38 -9.49 9.24 -7.86
N ARG A 39 -8.97 10.48 -7.80
CA ARG A 39 -9.80 11.69 -7.65
C ARG A 39 -10.74 11.95 -8.83
N THR A 40 -10.38 11.48 -10.02
CA THR A 40 -11.20 11.58 -11.23
C THR A 40 -12.22 10.43 -11.37
N LYS A 41 -12.20 9.44 -10.47
CA LYS A 41 -13.10 8.28 -10.52
C LYS A 41 -14.13 8.30 -9.42
N LYS A 42 -15.32 7.82 -9.75
CA LYS A 42 -16.34 7.44 -8.77
C LYS A 42 -16.22 5.94 -8.50
N TYR A 43 -16.31 5.54 -7.24
CA TYR A 43 -16.31 4.13 -6.90
C TYR A 43 -17.52 3.44 -7.53
N SER A 44 -17.26 2.33 -8.21
CA SER A 44 -18.29 1.42 -8.71
C SER A 44 -17.80 -0.01 -8.68
N GLU A 45 -18.74 -0.93 -8.55
CA GLU A 45 -18.45 -2.36 -8.73
C GLU A 45 -18.77 -2.75 -10.16
N ARG A 46 -17.85 -3.45 -10.83
CA ARG A 46 -18.11 -3.88 -12.20
C ARG A 46 -19.11 -5.04 -12.25
N PRO A 47 -20.00 -5.09 -13.25
CA PRO A 47 -20.90 -6.22 -13.45
C PRO A 47 -20.13 -7.52 -13.67
N TRP A 48 -20.67 -8.62 -13.14
CA TRP A 48 -20.04 -9.94 -13.26
C TRP A 48 -19.81 -10.34 -14.72
N GLU A 49 -20.79 -10.16 -15.60
CA GLU A 49 -20.69 -10.57 -17.01
C GLU A 49 -19.58 -9.83 -17.76
N GLU A 50 -19.31 -8.56 -17.44
CA GLU A 50 -18.21 -7.82 -18.04
C GLU A 50 -16.85 -8.39 -17.61
N VAL A 51 -16.66 -8.58 -16.30
CA VAL A 51 -15.43 -9.14 -15.73
C VAL A 51 -15.20 -10.56 -16.26
N LYS A 52 -16.25 -11.38 -16.31
CA LYS A 52 -16.21 -12.75 -16.82
C LYS A 52 -15.78 -12.79 -18.30
N ASN A 53 -16.37 -11.94 -19.14
CA ASN A 53 -16.03 -11.86 -20.56
C ASN A 53 -14.58 -11.45 -20.77
N GLU A 54 -14.06 -10.50 -19.97
CA GLU A 54 -12.64 -10.14 -20.01
C GLU A 54 -11.75 -11.33 -19.63
N ILE A 55 -12.07 -12.05 -18.55
CA ILE A 55 -11.32 -13.25 -18.14
C ILE A 55 -11.33 -14.31 -19.26
N ASP A 56 -12.46 -14.54 -19.92
CA ASP A 56 -12.59 -15.50 -21.02
C ASP A 56 -11.73 -15.16 -22.25
N VAL A 57 -11.64 -13.87 -22.60
CA VAL A 57 -10.80 -13.41 -23.71
C VAL A 57 -9.33 -13.51 -23.33
N ILE A 58 -8.98 -13.04 -22.14
CA ILE A 58 -7.60 -12.86 -21.73
C ILE A 58 -6.91 -14.16 -21.34
N SER A 59 -7.64 -15.11 -20.76
CA SER A 59 -7.10 -16.46 -20.51
C SER A 59 -6.63 -17.17 -21.77
N LYS A 60 -7.25 -16.90 -22.93
CA LYS A 60 -6.82 -17.44 -24.23
C LYS A 60 -5.57 -16.74 -24.76
N LEU A 61 -5.41 -15.45 -24.49
CA LEU A 61 -4.28 -14.64 -24.96
C LEU A 61 -3.03 -14.82 -24.09
N TYR A 62 -3.21 -15.01 -22.78
CA TYR A 62 -2.15 -15.13 -21.79
C TYR A 62 -2.32 -16.38 -20.89
N PRO A 63 -2.31 -17.60 -21.46
CA PRO A 63 -2.58 -18.83 -20.71
C PRO A 63 -1.51 -19.20 -19.67
N LEU A 64 -0.31 -18.61 -19.78
CA LEU A 64 0.81 -18.80 -18.86
C LEU A 64 0.85 -17.77 -17.72
N THR A 65 -0.26 -17.07 -17.47
CA THR A 65 -0.32 -16.07 -16.40
C THR A 65 -0.17 -16.72 -15.02
N GLU A 66 0.86 -16.32 -14.29
CA GLU A 66 1.16 -16.80 -12.92
C GLU A 66 0.63 -15.84 -11.84
N LYS A 67 0.41 -14.56 -12.17
CA LYS A 67 0.06 -13.52 -11.20
C LYS A 67 -1.04 -12.62 -11.72
N ILE A 68 -2.06 -12.42 -10.90
CA ILE A 68 -3.18 -11.53 -11.18
C ILE A 68 -3.34 -10.50 -10.07
N PHE A 69 -3.59 -9.26 -10.46
CA PHE A 69 -3.94 -8.16 -9.57
C PHE A 69 -5.40 -7.75 -9.81
N LEU A 70 -6.22 -7.83 -8.77
CA LEU A 70 -7.60 -7.34 -8.79
C LEU A 70 -7.59 -5.84 -8.48
N ALA A 71 -7.70 -5.05 -9.54
CA ALA A 71 -7.85 -3.60 -9.50
C ALA A 71 -9.33 -3.24 -9.26
N ASP A 72 -9.69 -2.02 -8.86
CA ASP A 72 -8.89 -0.81 -8.81
C ASP A 72 -8.41 -0.50 -7.37
N GLY A 73 -8.71 0.70 -6.85
CA GLY A 73 -8.20 1.15 -5.55
C GLY A 73 -8.80 0.48 -4.31
N ASP A 74 -9.86 -0.31 -4.44
CA ASP A 74 -10.52 -0.96 -3.29
C ASP A 74 -11.34 -2.21 -3.66
N ALA A 75 -10.69 -3.21 -4.27
CA ALA A 75 -11.37 -4.45 -4.68
C ALA A 75 -11.92 -5.27 -3.48
N LEU A 76 -11.30 -5.19 -2.30
CA LEU A 76 -11.75 -5.93 -1.12
C LEU A 76 -13.06 -5.38 -0.52
N ASN A 77 -13.56 -4.23 -1.00
CA ASN A 77 -14.85 -3.69 -0.62
C ASN A 77 -16.05 -4.47 -1.20
N LEU A 78 -15.84 -5.26 -2.27
CA LEU A 78 -16.87 -6.14 -2.83
C LEU A 78 -17.42 -7.12 -1.78
N ALA A 79 -18.68 -7.53 -1.95
CA ALA A 79 -19.26 -8.61 -1.15
C ALA A 79 -18.44 -9.90 -1.29
N THR A 80 -18.32 -10.66 -0.19
CA THR A 80 -17.47 -11.85 -0.11
C THR A 80 -17.82 -12.87 -1.20
N GLU A 81 -19.11 -13.08 -1.46
CA GLU A 81 -19.63 -14.01 -2.47
C GLU A 81 -19.17 -13.63 -3.89
N LYS A 82 -19.19 -12.33 -4.20
CA LYS A 82 -18.77 -11.82 -5.51
C LYS A 82 -17.26 -11.98 -5.71
N ILE A 83 -16.46 -11.74 -4.68
CA ILE A 83 -15.02 -11.99 -4.74
C ILE A 83 -14.76 -13.48 -4.98
N ILE A 84 -15.43 -14.37 -4.23
CA ILE A 84 -15.27 -15.83 -4.39
C ILE A 84 -15.66 -16.27 -5.80
N GLN A 85 -16.75 -15.75 -6.36
CA GLN A 85 -17.16 -16.03 -7.74
C GLN A 85 -16.05 -15.67 -8.74
N ILE A 86 -15.46 -14.48 -8.59
CA ILE A 86 -14.34 -14.02 -9.43
C ILE A 86 -13.11 -14.91 -9.26
N LEU A 87 -12.70 -15.20 -8.01
CA LEU A 87 -11.51 -16.00 -7.70
C LEU A 87 -11.62 -17.40 -8.30
N LYS A 88 -12.77 -18.07 -8.13
CA LYS A 88 -13.02 -19.41 -8.66
C LYS A 88 -12.91 -19.43 -10.17
N TYR A 89 -13.51 -18.46 -10.84
CA TYR A 89 -13.50 -18.40 -12.29
C TYR A 89 -12.12 -18.09 -12.86
N ILE A 90 -11.38 -17.17 -12.22
CA ILE A 90 -10.00 -16.90 -12.56
C ILE A 90 -9.15 -18.18 -12.45
N ARG A 91 -9.25 -18.91 -11.33
CA ARG A 91 -8.48 -20.14 -11.14
C ARG A 91 -8.84 -21.25 -12.12
N GLU A 92 -10.11 -21.36 -12.50
CA GLU A 92 -10.55 -22.28 -13.56
C GLU A 92 -9.87 -21.95 -14.90
N LYS A 93 -9.72 -20.65 -15.22
CA LYS A 93 -9.26 -20.17 -16.52
C LYS A 93 -7.75 -20.03 -16.63
N PHE A 94 -7.04 -19.92 -15.52
CA PHE A 94 -5.59 -19.75 -15.45
C PHE A 94 -4.96 -20.90 -14.64
N PRO A 95 -4.65 -22.05 -15.27
CA PRO A 95 -4.16 -23.23 -14.56
C PRO A 95 -2.76 -23.07 -13.94
N ASN A 96 -1.96 -22.12 -14.44
CA ASN A 96 -0.61 -21.82 -13.92
C ASN A 96 -0.61 -20.72 -12.85
N LEU A 97 -1.79 -20.29 -12.39
CA LEU A 97 -1.89 -19.16 -11.48
C LEU A 97 -1.34 -19.50 -10.09
N GLU A 98 -0.34 -18.74 -9.66
CA GLU A 98 0.29 -18.89 -8.35
C GLU A 98 -0.24 -17.89 -7.33
N ARG A 99 -0.60 -16.66 -7.78
CA ARG A 99 -0.95 -15.58 -6.87
C ARG A 99 -2.03 -14.65 -7.41
N ILE A 100 -3.04 -14.40 -6.57
CA ILE A 100 -3.97 -13.27 -6.72
C ILE A 100 -3.75 -12.27 -5.58
N SER A 101 -3.69 -10.99 -5.92
CA SER A 101 -3.53 -9.91 -4.95
C SER A 101 -4.43 -8.70 -5.24
N CYS A 102 -4.64 -7.84 -4.24
CA CYS A 102 -5.39 -6.59 -4.41
C CYS A 102 -5.01 -5.52 -3.38
N TYR A 103 -5.44 -4.29 -3.61
CA TYR A 103 -5.46 -3.27 -2.55
C TYR A 103 -6.55 -3.57 -1.53
N ALA A 104 -6.25 -3.28 -0.26
CA ALA A 104 -7.19 -3.34 0.84
C ALA A 104 -6.96 -2.18 1.81
N MET A 105 -8.05 -1.63 2.33
CA MET A 105 -8.02 -0.66 3.42
C MET A 105 -8.22 -1.36 4.77
N PRO A 106 -7.70 -0.79 5.87
CA PRO A 106 -7.99 -1.26 7.22
C PRO A 106 -9.49 -1.44 7.48
N LYS A 107 -10.32 -0.53 6.95
CA LYS A 107 -11.78 -0.61 7.06
C LYS A 107 -12.36 -1.89 6.44
N ASN A 108 -11.90 -2.32 5.27
CA ASN A 108 -12.43 -3.54 4.63
C ASN A 108 -12.10 -4.77 5.49
N LEU A 109 -10.90 -4.81 6.08
CA LEU A 109 -10.45 -5.91 6.95
C LEU A 109 -11.28 -6.01 8.24
N LEU A 110 -11.81 -4.89 8.70
CA LEU A 110 -12.68 -4.85 9.88
C LEU A 110 -14.13 -5.18 9.56
N GLN A 111 -14.61 -4.80 8.37
CA GLN A 111 -15.98 -5.06 7.93
C GLN A 111 -16.26 -6.53 7.63
N LYS A 112 -15.28 -7.24 7.08
CA LYS A 112 -15.38 -8.69 6.85
C LYS A 112 -15.09 -9.44 8.15
N SER A 113 -15.85 -10.48 8.45
CA SER A 113 -15.58 -11.37 9.58
C SER A 113 -14.28 -12.17 9.36
N SER A 114 -13.73 -12.72 10.44
CA SER A 114 -12.53 -13.58 10.35
C SER A 114 -12.77 -14.83 9.50
N ASP A 115 -13.99 -15.37 9.50
CA ASP A 115 -14.36 -16.53 8.69
C ASP A 115 -14.41 -16.17 7.20
N GLU A 116 -14.98 -15.01 6.86
CA GLU A 116 -14.95 -14.50 5.48
C GLU A 116 -13.52 -14.26 4.99
N LEU A 117 -12.67 -13.63 5.81
CA LEU A 117 -11.26 -13.43 5.47
C LEU A 117 -10.54 -14.75 5.22
N THR A 118 -10.75 -15.73 6.09
CA THR A 118 -10.16 -17.08 5.96
C THR A 118 -10.67 -17.79 4.71
N LEU A 119 -11.96 -17.66 4.40
CA LEU A 119 -12.56 -18.22 3.20
C LEU A 119 -11.98 -17.58 1.93
N LEU A 120 -11.85 -16.25 1.89
CA LEU A 120 -11.24 -15.53 0.76
C LEU A 120 -9.80 -15.98 0.50
N ASN A 121 -9.02 -16.16 1.56
CA ASN A 121 -7.65 -16.67 1.43
C ASN A 121 -7.64 -18.10 0.87
N LYS A 122 -8.48 -18.99 1.40
CA LYS A 122 -8.63 -20.38 0.94
C LYS A 122 -9.06 -20.48 -0.52
N GLU A 123 -9.93 -19.59 -0.97
CA GLU A 123 -10.41 -19.55 -2.36
C GLU A 123 -9.36 -18.99 -3.34
N GLY A 124 -8.29 -18.38 -2.83
CA GLY A 124 -7.09 -18.06 -3.61
C GLY A 124 -6.68 -16.59 -3.63
N LEU A 125 -7.31 -15.71 -2.83
CA LEU A 125 -6.78 -14.36 -2.64
C LEU A 125 -5.60 -14.41 -1.66
N ASN A 126 -4.37 -14.31 -2.15
CA ASN A 126 -3.19 -14.64 -1.34
C ASN A 126 -2.60 -13.44 -0.63
N MET A 127 -2.64 -12.25 -1.24
CA MET A 127 -1.85 -11.10 -0.80
C MET A 127 -2.61 -9.78 -0.86
N LEU A 128 -2.45 -8.96 0.16
CA LEU A 128 -3.11 -7.66 0.30
C LEU A 128 -2.08 -6.54 0.42
N TYR A 129 -2.31 -5.46 -0.32
CA TYR A 129 -1.57 -4.20 -0.19
C TYR A 129 -2.34 -3.24 0.70
N VAL A 130 -1.76 -2.87 1.85
CA VAL A 130 -2.46 -2.09 2.88
C VAL A 130 -1.68 -0.82 3.23
N GLY A 131 -2.29 0.34 3.01
CA GLY A 131 -1.71 1.63 3.40
C GLY A 131 -1.86 1.89 4.89
N ILE A 132 -0.76 1.82 5.65
CA ILE A 132 -0.67 2.28 7.05
C ILE A 132 -0.52 3.80 7.06
N GLU A 133 0.29 4.34 6.14
CA GLU A 133 0.69 5.75 6.00
C GLU A 133 1.48 6.29 7.20
N THR A 134 0.88 6.26 8.39
CA THR A 134 1.43 6.73 9.66
C THR A 134 0.78 5.98 10.82
N GLY A 135 1.57 5.67 11.85
CA GLY A 135 1.04 5.14 13.12
C GLY A 135 0.48 6.20 14.07
N HIS A 136 0.63 7.49 13.76
CA HIS A 136 0.24 8.58 14.65
C HIS A 136 -1.21 9.02 14.41
N ASP A 137 -2.10 8.80 15.39
CA ASP A 137 -3.54 9.02 15.25
C ASP A 137 -3.95 10.47 14.95
N VAL A 138 -3.18 11.46 15.45
CA VAL A 138 -3.41 12.87 15.10
C VAL A 138 -3.20 13.09 13.61
N LEU A 139 -2.15 12.49 13.04
CA LEU A 139 -1.89 12.60 11.60
C LEU A 139 -2.89 11.80 10.77
N LEU A 140 -3.29 10.60 11.21
CA LEU A 140 -4.36 9.83 10.53
C LEU A 140 -5.66 10.64 10.38
N LYS A 141 -6.01 11.46 11.39
CA LYS A 141 -7.14 12.39 11.34
C LYS A 141 -6.87 13.55 10.38
N LYS A 142 -5.73 14.24 10.49
CA LYS A 142 -5.35 15.37 9.62
C LYS A 142 -5.35 14.98 8.14
N ILE A 143 -4.85 13.78 7.82
CA ILE A 143 -4.84 13.29 6.44
C ILE A 143 -6.15 12.63 6.00
N THR A 144 -7.15 12.60 6.89
CA THR A 144 -8.46 11.98 6.65
C THR A 144 -8.31 10.53 6.18
N LYS A 145 -7.50 9.68 6.84
CA LYS A 145 -7.31 8.27 6.42
C LYS A 145 -8.54 7.40 6.69
N GLY A 146 -9.39 7.80 7.65
CA GLY A 146 -10.58 7.03 8.06
C GLY A 146 -10.24 5.79 8.88
N ALA A 147 -9.10 5.80 9.57
CA ALA A 147 -8.61 4.73 10.43
C ALA A 147 -7.88 5.29 11.64
N THR A 148 -7.76 4.50 12.69
CA THR A 148 -6.83 4.70 13.81
C THR A 148 -5.70 3.67 13.76
N SER A 149 -4.60 3.95 14.43
CA SER A 149 -3.47 3.03 14.65
C SER A 149 -3.96 1.67 15.16
N GLN A 150 -4.85 1.68 16.15
CA GLN A 150 -5.47 0.45 16.69
C GLN A 150 -6.28 -0.31 15.64
N SER A 151 -7.10 0.39 14.85
CA SER A 151 -7.91 -0.25 13.79
C SER A 151 -7.05 -0.84 12.67
N ILE A 152 -5.90 -0.22 12.38
CA ILE A 152 -4.90 -0.71 11.43
C ILE A 152 -4.27 -2.00 11.95
N ILE A 153 -3.82 -1.99 13.21
CA ILE A 153 -3.22 -3.15 13.87
C ILE A 153 -4.22 -4.31 13.87
N GLU A 154 -5.45 -4.07 14.33
CA GLU A 154 -6.48 -5.10 14.41
C GLU A 154 -6.78 -5.71 13.02
N GLY A 155 -7.06 -4.88 12.02
CA GLY A 155 -7.38 -5.34 10.68
C GLY A 155 -6.24 -6.13 10.04
N CYS A 156 -5.00 -5.63 10.13
CA CYS A 156 -3.84 -6.31 9.56
C CYS A 156 -3.53 -7.63 10.29
N CYS A 157 -3.60 -7.65 11.63
CA CYS A 157 -3.38 -8.86 12.40
C CYS A 157 -4.44 -9.93 12.12
N ARG A 158 -5.71 -9.54 11.94
CA ARG A 158 -6.78 -10.47 11.52
C ARG A 158 -6.51 -11.03 10.13
N ALA A 159 -6.15 -10.20 9.17
CA ALA A 159 -5.79 -10.65 7.83
C ALA A 159 -4.59 -11.64 7.86
N LYS A 160 -3.53 -11.34 8.60
CA LYS A 160 -2.40 -12.27 8.75
C LYS A 160 -2.83 -13.61 9.37
N LYS A 161 -3.65 -13.59 10.42
CA LYS A 161 -4.18 -14.81 11.06
C LYS A 161 -5.02 -15.66 10.10
N SER A 162 -5.72 -15.02 9.16
CA SER A 162 -6.47 -15.68 8.08
C SER A 162 -5.60 -16.20 6.92
N GLY A 163 -4.27 -16.06 7.00
CA GLY A 163 -3.32 -16.62 6.01
C GLY A 163 -2.88 -15.65 4.92
N PHE A 164 -3.28 -14.38 4.96
CA PHE A 164 -2.86 -13.40 3.94
C PHE A 164 -1.40 -12.99 4.10
N THR A 165 -0.70 -12.89 2.98
CA THR A 165 0.56 -12.15 2.90
C THR A 165 0.24 -10.65 2.86
N LEU A 166 0.82 -9.86 3.77
CA LEU A 166 0.65 -8.40 3.77
C LEU A 166 1.87 -7.69 3.21
N SER A 167 1.61 -6.73 2.30
CA SER A 167 2.53 -5.67 1.94
C SER A 167 1.99 -4.34 2.40
N CYS A 168 2.61 -3.76 3.42
CA CYS A 168 2.18 -2.49 3.98
C CYS A 168 2.98 -1.31 3.43
N MET A 169 2.37 -0.13 3.39
CA MET A 169 3.01 1.12 2.97
C MET A 169 2.95 2.17 4.06
N ILE A 170 4.04 2.91 4.24
CA ILE A 170 4.14 4.11 5.10
C ILE A 170 4.66 5.29 4.29
N ILE A 171 4.39 6.51 4.76
CA ILE A 171 4.73 7.76 4.05
C ILE A 171 5.59 8.64 4.96
N LEU A 172 6.89 8.69 4.66
CA LEU A 172 7.86 9.60 5.26
C LEU A 172 7.50 11.05 4.93
N GLY A 173 7.71 11.94 5.89
CA GLY A 173 7.45 13.38 5.79
C GLY A 173 5.98 13.77 5.94
N ILE A 174 5.06 12.81 6.14
CA ILE A 174 3.62 13.12 6.22
C ILE A 174 3.24 13.96 7.44
N GLY A 175 4.10 13.97 8.46
CA GLY A 175 3.93 14.82 9.65
C GLY A 175 4.45 16.24 9.50
N GLY A 176 5.19 16.55 8.44
CA GLY A 176 6.03 17.74 8.36
C GLY A 176 7.04 17.80 9.53
N LYS A 177 7.76 18.91 9.66
CA LYS A 177 8.73 19.09 10.76
C LYS A 177 8.11 18.94 12.14
N LYS A 178 6.88 19.43 12.31
CA LYS A 178 6.20 19.50 13.61
C LYS A 178 5.96 18.13 14.25
N TYR A 179 5.57 17.13 13.45
CA TYR A 179 5.20 15.80 13.98
C TYR A 179 6.17 14.69 13.57
N SER A 180 7.33 15.03 13.00
CA SER A 180 8.23 14.05 12.39
C SER A 180 8.66 12.93 13.35
N VAL A 181 9.02 13.29 14.59
CA VAL A 181 9.48 12.32 15.59
C VAL A 181 8.34 11.42 16.09
N GLU A 182 7.20 11.99 16.46
CA GLU A 182 6.03 11.24 16.93
C GLU A 182 5.45 10.36 15.82
N HIS A 183 5.38 10.88 14.59
CA HIS A 183 4.98 10.15 13.40
C HIS A 183 5.75 8.83 13.28
N ILE A 184 7.09 8.92 13.28
CA ILE A 184 7.92 7.76 13.00
C ILE A 184 7.96 6.79 14.19
N LYS A 185 8.00 7.29 15.43
CA LYS A 185 7.95 6.43 16.63
C LYS A 185 6.67 5.61 16.66
N GLU A 186 5.52 6.25 16.44
CA GLU A 186 4.24 5.54 16.40
C GLU A 186 4.12 4.62 15.18
N THR A 187 4.67 5.01 14.05
CA THR A 187 4.73 4.14 12.86
C THR A 187 5.57 2.89 13.12
N ALA A 188 6.73 3.03 13.76
CA ALA A 188 7.58 1.90 14.15
C ALA A 188 6.85 0.94 15.12
N ARG A 189 6.09 1.48 16.08
CA ARG A 189 5.24 0.70 16.99
C ARG A 189 4.18 -0.10 16.22
N VAL A 190 3.37 0.57 15.40
CA VAL A 190 2.31 -0.07 14.59
C VAL A 190 2.89 -1.15 13.67
N VAL A 191 4.00 -0.85 12.98
CA VAL A 191 4.69 -1.81 12.11
C VAL A 191 5.20 -3.02 12.91
N SER A 192 5.72 -2.82 14.11
CA SER A 192 6.22 -3.90 14.97
C SER A 192 5.08 -4.81 15.41
N GLU A 193 3.95 -4.26 15.82
CA GLU A 193 2.76 -5.02 16.21
C GLU A 193 2.15 -5.81 15.04
N VAL A 194 2.09 -5.21 13.84
CA VAL A 194 1.59 -5.88 12.64
C VAL A 194 2.59 -6.92 12.11
N SER A 195 3.88 -6.58 12.10
CA SER A 195 4.98 -7.33 11.49
C SER A 195 4.65 -7.85 10.07
N PRO A 196 4.33 -6.99 9.09
CA PRO A 196 3.93 -7.44 7.76
C PRO A 196 5.07 -8.16 7.02
N LYS A 197 4.77 -9.02 6.04
CA LYS A 197 5.81 -9.70 5.27
C LYS A 197 6.67 -8.72 4.48
N PHE A 198 6.01 -7.71 3.90
CA PHE A 198 6.67 -6.61 3.19
C PHE A 198 6.27 -5.27 3.79
N LEU A 199 7.23 -4.35 3.89
CA LEU A 199 7.00 -2.97 4.27
C LEU A 199 7.70 -2.05 3.27
N ALA A 200 6.93 -1.17 2.63
CA ALA A 200 7.42 -0.15 1.75
C ALA A 200 7.35 1.23 2.41
N ALA A 201 8.42 2.01 2.33
CA ALA A 201 8.43 3.41 2.73
C ALA A 201 8.46 4.31 1.49
N LEU A 202 7.45 5.16 1.35
CA LEU A 202 7.39 6.19 0.32
C LEU A 202 7.71 7.54 0.96
N THR A 203 8.17 8.50 0.18
CA THR A 203 8.28 9.90 0.64
C THR A 203 7.09 10.70 0.12
N LEU A 204 6.52 11.56 0.97
CA LEU A 204 5.39 12.43 0.62
C LEU A 204 5.74 13.29 -0.60
N ILE A 205 4.92 13.18 -1.64
CA ILE A 205 4.87 14.11 -2.76
C ILE A 205 3.41 14.56 -2.84
N LEU A 206 3.19 15.87 -2.69
CA LEU A 206 1.87 16.47 -2.87
C LEU A 206 1.76 16.92 -4.31
N GLU A 207 0.90 16.26 -5.08
CA GLU A 207 0.56 16.70 -6.42
C GLU A 207 -0.41 17.89 -6.37
N ASP A 208 -0.39 18.73 -7.40
CA ASP A 208 -1.19 19.96 -7.48
C ASP A 208 -2.68 19.71 -7.22
N GLY A 209 -3.20 18.56 -7.70
CA GLY A 209 -4.62 18.19 -7.54
C GLY A 209 -5.07 17.95 -6.09
N VAL A 210 -4.15 17.81 -5.13
CA VAL A 210 -4.46 17.56 -3.72
C VAL A 210 -3.74 18.51 -2.76
N TYR A 211 -2.85 19.38 -3.23
CA TYR A 211 -2.05 20.26 -2.38
C TYR A 211 -2.92 21.15 -1.49
N GLU A 212 -3.89 21.87 -2.06
CA GLU A 212 -4.78 22.76 -1.30
C GLU A 212 -5.65 21.99 -0.31
N GLU A 213 -6.21 20.85 -0.74
CA GLU A 213 -7.01 19.97 0.12
C GLU A 213 -6.17 19.44 1.29
N PHE A 214 -4.92 19.06 1.04
CA PHE A 214 -3.97 18.63 2.06
C PHE A 214 -3.75 19.74 3.09
N MET A 215 -3.38 20.95 2.65
CA MET A 215 -3.11 22.07 3.55
C MET A 215 -4.33 22.45 4.38
N GLN A 216 -5.51 22.50 3.74
CA GLN A 216 -6.77 22.81 4.43
C GLN A 216 -7.12 21.78 5.49
N LYS A 217 -7.04 20.48 5.17
CA LYS A 217 -7.37 19.39 6.11
C LYS A 217 -6.31 19.17 7.17
N PHE A 218 -5.03 19.43 6.85
CA PHE A 218 -3.95 19.43 7.83
C PHE A 218 -4.22 20.47 8.92
N GLY A 219 -4.79 21.62 8.52
CA GLY A 219 -5.44 22.58 9.42
C GLY A 219 -4.49 23.47 10.21
N GLU A 220 -3.22 23.52 9.82
CA GLU A 220 -2.18 24.38 10.41
C GLU A 220 -0.98 24.51 9.45
N PRO A 221 -0.03 25.44 9.70
CA PRO A 221 1.16 25.57 8.86
C PRO A 221 1.94 24.26 8.74
N PHE A 222 2.22 23.86 7.50
CA PHE A 222 2.94 22.63 7.17
C PHE A 222 4.32 22.96 6.60
N GLU A 223 5.37 22.65 7.35
CA GLU A 223 6.74 22.70 6.84
C GLU A 223 7.20 21.31 6.37
N HIS A 224 7.51 21.21 5.08
CA HIS A 224 8.09 20.01 4.49
C HIS A 224 9.44 19.66 5.11
N LEU A 225 9.72 18.36 5.18
CA LEU A 225 11.06 17.87 5.49
C LEU A 225 11.99 18.06 4.29
N ASP A 226 13.25 18.38 4.59
CA ASP A 226 14.33 18.26 3.61
C ASP A 226 14.85 16.82 3.54
N ASP A 227 15.77 16.57 2.62
CA ASP A 227 16.27 15.22 2.37
C ASP A 227 17.01 14.64 3.59
N SER A 228 17.72 15.47 4.36
CA SER A 228 18.39 15.03 5.60
C SER A 228 17.37 14.61 6.64
N SER A 229 16.30 15.41 6.83
CA SER A 229 15.23 15.11 7.78
C SER A 229 14.43 13.86 7.39
N ILE A 230 14.28 13.59 6.08
CA ILE A 230 13.70 12.32 5.61
C ILE A 230 14.61 11.13 5.96
N LEU A 231 15.93 11.29 5.88
CA LEU A 231 16.88 10.27 6.31
C LEU A 231 16.88 10.11 7.85
N ASP A 232 16.70 11.18 8.62
CA ASP A 232 16.47 11.13 10.07
C ASP A 232 15.23 10.28 10.40
N GLU A 233 14.11 10.52 9.72
CA GLU A 233 12.90 9.71 9.88
C GLU A 233 13.16 8.24 9.56
N LEU A 234 13.86 7.95 8.46
CA LEU A 234 14.16 6.59 8.07
C LEU A 234 15.06 5.87 9.08
N GLU A 235 16.06 6.58 9.63
CA GLU A 235 16.93 6.06 10.69
C GLU A 235 16.15 5.71 11.95
N ILE A 236 15.29 6.62 12.43
CA ILE A 236 14.44 6.40 13.62
C ILE A 236 13.49 5.22 13.37
N LEU A 237 12.90 5.13 12.17
CA LEU A 237 11.98 4.06 11.80
C LEU A 237 12.66 2.69 11.85
N VAL A 238 13.78 2.54 11.12
CA VAL A 238 14.53 1.27 11.03
C VAL A 238 15.04 0.86 12.41
N ASN A 239 15.53 1.81 13.21
CA ASN A 239 16.01 1.53 14.55
C ASN A 239 14.88 1.09 15.49
N GLY A 240 13.73 1.78 15.43
CA GLY A 240 12.58 1.56 16.30
C GLY A 240 11.72 0.33 15.99
N ILE A 241 11.82 -0.26 14.80
CA ILE A 241 11.08 -1.47 14.44
C ILE A 241 11.65 -2.69 15.19
N THR A 242 10.80 -3.35 15.97
CA THR A 242 11.07 -4.58 16.73
C THR A 242 10.04 -5.64 16.35
N PRO A 243 10.20 -6.30 15.19
CA PRO A 243 9.15 -7.11 14.62
C PRO A 243 9.15 -8.52 15.24
N SER A 244 7.97 -9.11 15.36
CA SER A 244 7.80 -10.50 15.82
C SER A 244 8.11 -11.54 14.74
N SER A 245 8.24 -11.11 13.48
CA SER A 245 8.63 -11.94 12.33
C SER A 245 9.39 -11.09 11.32
N SER A 246 10.28 -11.71 10.53
CA SER A 246 11.15 -10.98 9.60
C SER A 246 10.33 -10.18 8.57
N ILE A 247 10.68 -8.88 8.42
CA ILE A 247 10.04 -7.95 7.48
C ILE A 247 11.00 -7.65 6.33
N ILE A 248 10.54 -7.84 5.09
CA ILE A 248 11.26 -7.38 3.90
C ILE A 248 10.97 -5.88 3.73
N PHE A 249 11.93 -5.04 4.11
CA PHE A 249 11.80 -3.59 4.09
C PHE A 249 12.38 -2.98 2.81
N ARG A 250 11.65 -2.06 2.17
CA ARG A 250 12.10 -1.33 0.98
C ARG A 250 11.69 0.15 1.04
N ALA A 251 12.66 1.05 0.94
CA ALA A 251 12.49 2.45 0.62
C ALA A 251 13.13 2.70 -0.75
N ASN A 252 12.49 2.21 -1.81
CA ASN A 252 13.00 2.27 -3.19
C ASN A 252 11.94 2.78 -4.18
N HIS A 253 10.88 3.37 -3.67
CA HIS A 253 9.86 4.03 -4.49
C HIS A 253 10.49 5.21 -5.25
N ALA A 254 9.87 5.60 -6.37
CA ALA A 254 10.35 6.70 -7.19
C ALA A 254 10.48 8.01 -6.38
N SER A 255 9.64 8.19 -5.36
CA SER A 255 9.64 9.35 -4.48
C SER A 255 10.80 9.40 -3.47
N ASN A 256 11.45 8.27 -3.15
CA ASN A 256 12.50 8.25 -2.14
C ASN A 256 13.80 8.90 -2.61
N VAL A 257 14.49 9.51 -1.63
CA VAL A 257 15.80 10.18 -1.79
C VAL A 257 16.92 9.23 -2.21
N TYR A 258 16.82 7.94 -1.83
CA TYR A 258 17.78 6.90 -2.17
C TYR A 258 17.10 5.52 -2.07
N SER A 259 17.65 4.50 -2.73
CA SER A 259 17.14 3.13 -2.61
C SER A 259 17.76 2.41 -1.42
N ILE A 260 16.96 2.16 -0.38
CA ILE A 260 17.40 1.50 0.86
C ILE A 260 16.54 0.27 1.11
N GLY A 261 17.13 -0.84 1.54
CA GLY A 261 16.37 -2.04 1.85
C GLY A 261 17.19 -3.16 2.47
N GLY A 262 16.48 -4.05 3.15
CA GLY A 262 17.01 -5.20 3.86
C GLY A 262 15.90 -6.01 4.50
N ASN A 263 16.26 -7.06 5.22
CA ASN A 263 15.37 -7.84 6.06
C ASN A 263 15.52 -7.36 7.51
N LEU A 264 14.43 -6.93 8.15
CA LEU A 264 14.45 -6.54 9.56
C LEU A 264 14.11 -7.76 10.43
N PRO A 265 14.84 -8.00 11.53
CA PRO A 265 15.89 -7.14 12.11
C PRO A 265 17.32 -7.37 11.58
N GLU A 266 17.55 -8.39 10.74
CA GLU A 266 18.89 -8.89 10.39
C GLU A 266 19.80 -7.85 9.73
N ASP A 267 19.26 -7.01 8.85
CA ASP A 267 19.97 -5.97 8.11
C ASP A 267 19.94 -4.59 8.79
N LYS A 268 19.43 -4.49 10.03
CA LYS A 268 19.18 -3.20 10.71
C LYS A 268 20.43 -2.32 10.75
N ASP A 269 21.54 -2.84 11.27
CA ASP A 269 22.78 -2.06 11.45
C ASP A 269 23.40 -1.63 10.11
N ARG A 270 23.30 -2.50 9.10
CA ARG A 270 23.75 -2.19 7.73
C ARG A 270 22.94 -1.04 7.13
N MET A 271 21.62 -1.06 7.29
CA MET A 271 20.75 0.01 6.80
C MET A 271 20.99 1.33 7.55
N ILE A 272 21.12 1.30 8.88
CA ILE A 272 21.42 2.50 9.68
C ILE A 272 22.77 3.11 9.26
N SER A 273 23.79 2.28 9.07
CA SER A 273 25.12 2.73 8.63
C SER A 273 25.07 3.41 7.26
N LEU A 274 24.32 2.84 6.31
CA LEU A 274 24.09 3.45 5.00
C LEU A 274 23.36 4.79 5.12
N ILE A 275 22.29 4.86 5.92
CA ILE A 275 21.52 6.10 6.14
C ILE A 275 22.42 7.21 6.69
N ARG A 276 23.26 6.90 7.69
CA ARG A 276 24.21 7.86 8.28
C ARG A 276 25.24 8.34 7.27
N SER A 277 25.76 7.44 6.43
CA SER A 277 26.69 7.81 5.35
C SER A 277 26.03 8.75 4.33
N LEU A 278 24.78 8.47 3.92
CA LEU A 278 24.05 9.32 2.97
C LEU A 278 23.79 10.74 3.50
N LYS A 279 23.61 10.91 4.81
CA LYS A 279 23.48 12.26 5.43
C LYS A 279 24.78 13.07 5.34
N GLN A 280 25.93 12.41 5.28
CA GLN A 280 27.24 13.05 5.09
C GLN A 280 27.58 13.29 3.61
N HIS A 281 26.89 12.60 2.70
CA HIS A 281 27.12 12.61 1.26
C HIS A 281 25.84 12.92 0.47
N PRO A 282 25.26 14.14 0.63
CA PRO A 282 24.01 14.53 -0.02
C PRO A 282 24.08 14.50 -1.56
N GLU A 283 25.28 14.56 -2.15
CA GLU A 283 25.53 14.42 -3.58
C GLU A 283 25.14 13.04 -4.15
N LEU A 284 25.05 12.01 -3.31
CA LEU A 284 24.63 10.67 -3.71
C LEU A 284 23.11 10.52 -3.78
N LEU A 285 22.35 11.51 -3.29
CA LEU A 285 20.90 11.44 -3.25
C LEU A 285 20.32 11.65 -4.65
N LYS A 286 19.25 10.92 -4.94
CA LYS A 286 18.50 11.05 -6.19
C LYS A 286 18.06 12.51 -6.37
N PRO A 287 18.39 13.20 -7.47
CA PRO A 287 17.94 14.57 -7.71
C PRO A 287 16.42 14.72 -7.62
N LYS A 288 15.94 15.84 -7.06
CA LYS A 288 14.49 16.10 -6.90
C LYS A 288 13.71 16.00 -8.22
N VAL A 289 14.31 16.43 -9.33
CA VAL A 289 13.73 16.36 -10.68
C VAL A 289 13.48 14.93 -11.20
N LEU A 290 14.13 13.92 -10.60
CA LEU A 290 13.93 12.51 -10.96
C LEU A 290 12.96 11.79 -10.00
N ARG A 291 12.43 12.50 -8.99
CA ARG A 291 11.49 11.94 -8.01
C ARG A 291 10.07 12.18 -8.50
N ARG A 292 9.22 11.17 -8.34
CA ARG A 292 7.81 11.20 -8.71
C ARG A 292 6.99 10.29 -7.81
N PHE A 293 5.70 10.56 -7.73
CA PHE A 293 4.72 9.63 -7.19
C PHE A 293 4.44 8.52 -8.20
#